data_AF-A0A2G8RQ14-F1
#
_entry.id   AF-A0A2G8RQ14-F1
#
_cell.length_a   1.000
_cell.length_b   1.000
_cell.length_c   1.000
_cell.angle_alpha   90.00
_cell.angle_beta   90.00
_cell.angle_gamma   90.00
#
_symmetry.space_group_name_H-M   'P 1'
#
loop_
_entity.id
_entity.type
_entity.pdbx_description
1 polymer ?
#
loop_
_entity_poly.entity_id
_entity_poly.type
_entity_poly.pdbx_seq_one_letter_code
_entity_poly.pdbx_strand_id
1 'polypeptide(L)'
;MPATPLIAINDILRYIVSHLATDLDVPTPESPRFELDDSGADEARQALVRLAIAHSTFTKPALAALWRFLPSEEPLKHLLCVVGIAQRPPRDRNEWITLPMVLLGTPATHQSGWARFQEYASRVRTITIDPSLPTFGFPTKLVQDTFWSQVSSTFGDAPILPQLEAATLFSINPFAVCDFDMGALCLLNPSIRELNITCPGNSLSACLPSGHNLEVLSVVVPVAVLEIETLPQLYPRLRSLKVDEDGIHPDDLALFATLPNLEHLSIVLSPYAPLNGPITFAELRSLDVFSYDFSDVGLLIAHVDAPKLQSLSVSESHEDSDDTYPQELSTHLRTLVQKHPSLTAFRWVARDLSSFGHPRTADTTSLAALFAPLLSDLLSMRRFSASFAPPYIPCSESPSDFQKIAEAWGRPVHALRELEVGSVVLTSEEGAEAARQGRVLRGLMQHIFPGAKISFPIRASLGRRMVAGGGEEDDDDEEEDEEDEVVEEGEEAEEDEDMESADEP
;
A
#
# COMPACT_ATOMS: atom_id res chain seq x y z
N MET A 1 -47.46 18.30 -25.31
CA MET A 1 -46.81 18.15 -23.99
C MET A 1 -45.62 17.23 -24.16
N PRO A 2 -44.38 17.67 -23.92
CA PRO A 2 -43.24 16.76 -24.00
C PRO A 2 -43.33 15.80 -22.82
N ALA A 3 -43.33 14.50 -23.10
CA ALA A 3 -43.21 13.48 -22.07
C ALA A 3 -41.91 13.75 -21.30
N THR A 4 -42.02 14.08 -20.02
CA THR A 4 -40.87 14.21 -19.12
C THR A 4 -40.11 12.88 -19.17
N PRO A 5 -38.82 12.86 -19.52
CA PRO A 5 -38.10 11.59 -19.65
C PRO A 5 -37.87 11.04 -18.25
N LEU A 6 -38.77 10.16 -17.83
CA LEU A 6 -38.43 8.99 -17.01
C LEU A 6 -37.57 8.01 -17.83
N ILE A 7 -36.51 8.53 -18.46
CA ILE A 7 -35.19 7.90 -18.50
C ILE A 7 -34.57 8.24 -17.12
N ALA A 8 -35.36 8.07 -16.06
CA ALA A 8 -35.45 6.93 -15.19
C ALA A 8 -34.17 6.84 -14.39
N ILE A 9 -34.27 7.26 -13.13
CA ILE A 9 -33.32 6.99 -12.07
C ILE A 9 -32.82 5.53 -12.13
N ASN A 10 -33.63 4.59 -12.63
CA ASN A 10 -33.28 3.19 -12.91
C ASN A 10 -32.16 2.99 -13.95
N ASP A 11 -32.02 3.85 -14.96
CA ASP A 11 -30.95 3.76 -15.96
C ASP A 11 -29.64 4.31 -15.39
N ILE A 12 -29.71 5.44 -14.66
CA ILE A 12 -28.60 5.97 -13.87
C ILE A 12 -28.12 4.90 -12.87
N LEU A 13 -29.05 4.24 -12.18
CA LEU A 13 -28.79 3.14 -11.26
C LEU A 13 -28.11 1.94 -11.91
N ARG A 14 -28.70 1.36 -12.97
CA ARG A 14 -28.13 0.19 -13.66
C ARG A 14 -26.74 0.49 -14.20
N TYR A 15 -26.53 1.71 -14.68
CA TYR A 15 -25.29 2.11 -15.32
C TYR A 15 -24.20 2.47 -14.31
N ILE A 16 -24.55 3.11 -13.19
CA ILE A 16 -23.64 3.28 -12.06
C ILE A 16 -23.26 1.90 -11.53
N VAL A 17 -24.25 1.05 -11.25
CA VAL A 17 -24.05 -0.31 -10.77
C VAL A 17 -23.09 -1.12 -11.64
N SER A 18 -23.20 -1.03 -12.98
CA SER A 18 -22.29 -1.77 -13.85
C SER A 18 -20.84 -1.35 -13.64
N HIS A 19 -20.57 -0.06 -13.44
CA HIS A 19 -19.22 0.46 -13.18
C HIS A 19 -18.75 0.14 -11.76
N LEU A 20 -19.66 0.16 -10.78
CA LEU A 20 -19.36 -0.22 -9.41
C LEU A 20 -19.06 -1.72 -9.25
N ALA A 21 -19.45 -2.54 -10.23
CA ALA A 21 -19.25 -4.00 -10.26
C ALA A 21 -18.08 -4.44 -11.16
N THR A 22 -17.75 -3.68 -12.21
CA THR A 22 -16.60 -3.99 -13.10
C THR A 22 -15.26 -3.55 -12.51
N ASP A 23 -15.24 -2.56 -11.61
CA ASP A 23 -14.01 -2.13 -10.91
C ASP A 23 -13.49 -3.15 -9.89
N LEU A 24 -14.20 -4.27 -9.69
CA LEU A 24 -13.81 -5.36 -8.78
C LEU A 24 -12.72 -6.27 -9.37
N ASP A 25 -12.54 -6.26 -10.68
CA ASP A 25 -11.49 -7.05 -11.35
C ASP A 25 -10.19 -6.25 -11.52
N VAL A 26 -10.21 -4.94 -11.25
CA VAL A 26 -8.97 -4.16 -11.12
C VAL A 26 -8.40 -4.57 -9.78
N PRO A 27 -7.21 -5.21 -9.73
CA PRO A 27 -6.59 -5.50 -8.44
C PRO A 27 -6.50 -4.18 -7.70
N THR A 28 -7.20 -4.08 -6.56
CA THR A 28 -6.87 -3.06 -5.57
C THR A 28 -5.36 -3.20 -5.40
N PRO A 29 -4.58 -2.12 -5.64
CA PRO A 29 -3.14 -2.20 -5.55
C PRO A 29 -2.84 -2.92 -4.25
N GLU A 30 -2.13 -4.04 -4.35
CA GLU A 30 -1.71 -4.81 -3.19
C GLU A 30 -1.12 -3.80 -2.22
N SER A 31 -1.90 -3.41 -1.21
CA SER A 31 -1.44 -2.41 -0.26
C SER A 31 -0.19 -3.05 0.33
N PRO A 32 1.01 -2.48 0.12
CA PRO A 32 2.20 -3.16 0.56
C PRO A 32 2.09 -3.34 2.07
N ARG A 33 1.85 -4.61 2.45
CA ARG A 33 2.10 -5.24 3.75
C ARG A 33 1.11 -5.09 4.89
N PHE A 34 -0.11 -4.62 4.67
CA PHE A 34 -1.20 -4.93 5.61
C PHE A 34 -2.47 -5.31 4.87
N GLU A 35 -2.73 -6.62 4.83
CA GLU A 35 -3.99 -7.27 4.47
C GLU A 35 -5.11 -6.76 5.41
N LEU A 36 -5.58 -5.54 5.20
CA LEU A 36 -6.97 -5.23 5.52
C LEU A 36 -7.80 -5.92 4.44
N ASP A 37 -8.78 -6.67 4.89
CA ASP A 37 -9.66 -7.54 4.11
C ASP A 37 -10.51 -6.73 3.11
N ASP A 38 -9.90 -6.25 2.02
CA ASP A 38 -10.58 -5.51 0.93
C ASP A 38 -11.72 -6.34 0.32
N SER A 39 -11.63 -7.68 0.41
CA SER A 39 -12.70 -8.61 0.04
C SER A 39 -14.03 -8.28 0.72
N GLY A 40 -14.01 -7.81 1.97
CA GLY A 40 -15.22 -7.46 2.71
C GLY A 40 -15.92 -6.20 2.19
N ALA A 41 -15.15 -5.21 1.73
CA ALA A 41 -15.71 -3.95 1.20
C ALA A 41 -16.44 -4.20 -0.13
N ASP A 42 -15.86 -5.03 -0.99
CA ASP A 42 -16.40 -5.41 -2.29
C ASP A 42 -17.68 -6.22 -2.17
N GLU A 43 -17.71 -7.21 -1.27
CA GLU A 43 -18.92 -7.97 -0.98
C GLU A 43 -20.05 -7.09 -0.45
N ALA A 44 -19.74 -6.18 0.49
CA ALA A 44 -20.72 -5.24 1.03
C ALA A 44 -21.28 -4.31 -0.06
N ARG A 45 -20.42 -3.84 -0.95
CA ARG A 45 -20.79 -3.00 -2.09
C ARG A 45 -21.69 -3.75 -3.08
N GLN A 46 -21.35 -4.99 -3.43
CA GLN A 46 -22.20 -5.85 -4.27
C GLN A 46 -23.57 -6.08 -3.61
N ALA A 47 -23.62 -6.28 -2.30
CA ALA A 47 -24.87 -6.43 -1.58
C ALA A 47 -25.74 -5.16 -1.66
N LEU A 48 -25.16 -3.98 -1.47
CA LEU A 48 -25.86 -2.70 -1.60
C LEU A 48 -26.40 -2.48 -3.01
N VAL A 49 -25.61 -2.82 -4.03
CA VAL A 49 -26.01 -2.80 -5.44
C VAL A 49 -27.23 -3.69 -5.68
N ARG A 50 -27.19 -4.94 -5.21
CA ARG A 50 -28.30 -5.89 -5.36
C ARG A 50 -29.55 -5.39 -4.64
N LEU A 51 -29.42 -4.84 -3.45
CA LEU A 51 -30.52 -4.23 -2.70
C LEU A 51 -31.12 -3.03 -3.43
N ALA A 52 -30.29 -2.17 -4.03
CA ALA A 52 -30.74 -0.99 -4.76
C ALA A 52 -31.60 -1.36 -5.98
N ILE A 53 -31.24 -2.46 -6.66
CA ILE A 53 -31.94 -2.98 -7.84
C ILE A 53 -33.20 -3.75 -7.44
N ALA A 54 -33.13 -4.59 -6.41
CA ALA A 54 -34.19 -5.51 -6.07
C ALA A 54 -35.42 -4.83 -5.48
N HIS A 55 -35.25 -3.67 -4.80
CA HIS A 55 -36.35 -3.10 -4.02
C HIS A 55 -36.32 -1.56 -3.96
N SER A 56 -37.40 -0.93 -4.44
CA SER A 56 -37.53 0.53 -4.55
C SER A 56 -37.37 1.29 -3.22
N THR A 57 -37.78 0.69 -2.09
CA THR A 57 -37.59 1.31 -0.76
C THR A 57 -36.14 1.35 -0.33
N PHE A 58 -35.29 0.43 -0.82
CA PHE A 58 -33.88 0.36 -0.50
C PHE A 58 -33.01 1.10 -1.53
N THR A 59 -33.54 1.40 -2.70
CA THR A 59 -32.83 2.12 -3.77
C THR A 59 -32.19 3.42 -3.29
N LYS A 60 -32.96 4.31 -2.64
CA LYS A 60 -32.44 5.61 -2.17
C LYS A 60 -31.34 5.47 -1.08
N PRO A 61 -31.55 4.72 0.02
CA PRO A 61 -30.51 4.55 1.03
C PRO A 61 -29.28 3.78 0.51
N ALA A 62 -29.47 2.75 -0.31
CA ALA A 62 -28.36 2.02 -0.90
C ALA A 62 -27.53 2.90 -1.84
N LEU A 63 -28.18 3.72 -2.69
CA LEU A 63 -27.48 4.73 -3.50
C LEU A 63 -26.74 5.74 -2.64
N ALA A 64 -27.34 6.23 -1.56
CA ALA A 64 -26.68 7.18 -0.68
C ALA A 64 -25.39 6.57 -0.08
N ALA A 65 -25.42 5.29 0.29
CA ALA A 65 -24.23 4.57 0.74
C ALA A 65 -23.20 4.37 -0.38
N LEU A 66 -23.63 3.94 -1.57
CA LEU A 66 -22.74 3.74 -2.72
C LEU A 66 -22.06 5.04 -3.19
N TRP A 67 -22.78 6.16 -3.20
CA TRP A 67 -22.22 7.46 -3.56
C TRP A 67 -21.31 8.04 -2.48
N ARG A 68 -21.43 7.58 -1.24
CA ARG A 68 -20.53 7.99 -0.15
C ARG A 68 -19.08 7.55 -0.42
N PHE A 69 -18.91 6.41 -1.08
CA PHE A 69 -17.61 5.78 -1.35
C PHE A 69 -17.49 5.40 -2.84
N LEU A 70 -16.71 6.19 -3.58
CA LEU A 70 -16.45 5.96 -5.00
C LEU A 70 -15.06 5.31 -5.20
N PRO A 71 -14.98 4.16 -5.89
CA PRO A 71 -13.71 3.46 -6.13
C PRO A 71 -12.88 4.09 -7.26
N SER A 72 -13.47 5.03 -8.00
CA SER A 72 -12.87 5.76 -9.11
C SER A 72 -13.70 7.03 -9.37
N GLU A 73 -13.20 7.96 -10.19
CA GLU A 73 -13.97 9.13 -10.63
C GLU A 73 -14.91 8.85 -11.82
N GLU A 74 -14.89 7.63 -12.37
CA GLU A 74 -15.74 7.20 -13.49
C GLU A 74 -17.25 7.35 -13.21
N PRO A 75 -17.81 6.99 -12.04
CA PRO A 75 -19.22 7.22 -11.76
C PRO A 75 -19.66 8.69 -11.87
N LEU A 76 -18.77 9.64 -11.55
CA LEU A 76 -19.04 11.07 -11.70
C LEU A 76 -19.02 11.50 -13.18
N LYS A 77 -18.01 11.06 -13.94
CA LYS A 77 -17.94 11.25 -15.40
C LYS A 77 -19.22 10.74 -16.09
N HIS A 78 -19.66 9.54 -15.75
CA HIS A 78 -20.88 8.96 -16.29
C HIS A 78 -22.13 9.72 -15.88
N LEU A 79 -22.21 10.18 -14.63
CA LEU A 79 -23.33 11.00 -14.19
C LEU A 79 -23.44 12.27 -15.06
N LEU A 80 -22.32 12.95 -15.33
CA LEU A 80 -22.27 14.12 -16.22
C LEU A 80 -22.77 13.80 -17.64
N CYS A 81 -22.43 12.63 -18.18
CA CYS A 81 -22.96 12.16 -19.46
C CYS A 81 -24.48 11.93 -19.40
N VAL A 82 -24.98 11.24 -18.38
CA VAL A 82 -26.41 10.89 -18.31
C VAL A 82 -27.29 12.12 -18.09
N VAL A 83 -26.80 13.13 -17.37
CA VAL A 83 -27.53 14.40 -17.20
C VAL A 83 -27.35 15.36 -18.40
N GLY A 84 -26.64 14.92 -19.44
CA GLY A 84 -26.44 15.68 -20.69
C GLY A 84 -25.53 16.89 -20.55
N ILE A 85 -24.65 16.93 -19.54
CA ILE A 85 -23.65 17.98 -19.35
C ILE A 85 -22.39 17.68 -20.18
N ALA A 86 -22.03 16.41 -20.28
CA ALA A 86 -20.86 15.95 -21.01
C ALA A 86 -21.24 14.87 -22.03
N GLN A 87 -20.32 14.59 -22.95
CA GLN A 87 -20.43 13.48 -23.88
C GLN A 87 -19.10 12.75 -23.98
N ARG A 88 -19.17 11.42 -23.93
CA ARG A 88 -18.05 10.57 -24.32
C ARG A 88 -18.06 10.46 -25.85
N PRO A 89 -16.96 10.78 -26.54
CA PRO A 89 -16.88 10.57 -27.98
C PRO A 89 -17.11 9.08 -28.32
N PRO A 90 -17.63 8.78 -29.51
CA PRO A 90 -17.83 7.40 -29.94
C PRO A 90 -16.49 6.66 -29.87
N ARG A 91 -16.45 5.51 -29.19
CA ARG A 91 -15.26 4.65 -29.23
C ARG A 91 -15.10 4.12 -30.66
N ASP A 92 -14.03 4.50 -31.34
CA ASP A 92 -13.59 3.75 -32.51
C ASP A 92 -13.11 2.37 -32.03
N ARG A 93 -13.49 1.29 -32.72
CA ARG A 93 -13.21 -0.09 -32.29
C ARG A 93 -11.71 -0.39 -32.23
N ASN A 94 -10.89 0.43 -32.88
CA ASN A 94 -9.44 0.24 -32.96
C ASN A 94 -8.66 1.14 -31.99
N GLU A 95 -9.31 2.07 -31.28
CA GLU A 95 -8.64 2.95 -30.34
C GLU A 95 -8.74 2.39 -28.91
N TRP A 96 -7.63 1.84 -28.44
CA TRP A 96 -7.42 1.51 -27.03
C TRP A 96 -7.34 2.76 -26.13
N ILE A 97 -7.33 3.94 -26.75
CA ILE A 97 -7.19 5.23 -26.09
C ILE A 97 -8.56 5.69 -25.62
N THR A 98 -8.67 5.97 -24.32
CA THR A 98 -9.83 6.65 -23.78
C THR A 98 -9.79 8.10 -24.24
N LEU A 99 -10.49 8.39 -25.34
CA LEU A 99 -10.65 9.76 -25.82
C LEU A 99 -11.23 10.66 -24.70
N PRO A 100 -10.72 11.89 -24.56
CA PRO A 100 -11.15 12.79 -23.50
C PRO A 100 -12.63 13.12 -23.63
N MET A 101 -13.31 13.24 -22.48
CA MET A 101 -14.68 13.68 -22.43
C MET A 101 -14.81 15.14 -22.85
N VAL A 102 -15.92 15.48 -23.51
CA VAL A 102 -16.20 16.85 -23.95
C VAL A 102 -17.38 17.42 -23.15
N LEU A 103 -17.21 18.64 -22.64
CA LEU A 103 -18.28 19.36 -21.96
C LEU A 103 -19.22 20.01 -23.00
N LEU A 104 -20.52 19.69 -22.93
CA LEU A 104 -21.54 20.18 -23.87
C LEU A 104 -22.32 21.39 -23.35
N GLY A 105 -22.34 21.59 -22.03
CA GLY A 105 -23.25 22.54 -21.39
C GLY A 105 -22.62 23.33 -20.25
N THR A 106 -23.04 24.58 -20.10
CA THR A 106 -22.72 25.41 -18.93
C THR A 106 -23.85 25.31 -17.90
N PRO A 107 -23.63 25.75 -16.65
CA PRO A 107 -24.70 25.87 -15.65
C PRO A 107 -25.92 26.65 -16.14
N ALA A 108 -25.73 27.63 -17.03
CA ALA A 108 -26.82 28.42 -17.61
C ALA A 108 -27.66 27.65 -18.64
N THR A 109 -27.04 26.78 -19.44
CA THR A 109 -27.74 26.03 -20.50
C THR A 109 -28.33 24.71 -20.01
N HIS A 110 -27.78 24.11 -18.95
CA HIS A 110 -28.20 22.81 -18.41
C HIS A 110 -28.48 22.82 -16.89
N GLN A 111 -29.19 23.84 -16.39
CA GLN A 111 -29.40 24.05 -14.95
C GLN A 111 -29.88 22.82 -14.18
N SER A 112 -30.87 22.07 -14.71
CA SER A 112 -31.41 20.88 -14.04
C SER A 112 -30.41 19.72 -13.98
N GLY A 113 -29.55 19.60 -14.98
CA GLY A 113 -28.48 18.59 -15.00
C GLY A 113 -27.42 18.91 -13.95
N TRP A 114 -26.97 20.16 -13.90
CA TRP A 114 -25.96 20.61 -12.95
C TRP A 114 -26.44 20.52 -11.50
N ALA A 115 -27.70 20.92 -11.23
CA ALA A 115 -28.30 20.75 -9.91
C ALA A 115 -28.32 19.27 -9.47
N ARG A 116 -28.63 18.35 -10.40
CA ARG A 116 -28.60 16.92 -10.11
C ARG A 116 -27.18 16.40 -9.90
N PHE A 117 -26.22 16.80 -10.73
CA PHE A 117 -24.82 16.44 -10.54
C PHE A 117 -24.32 16.89 -9.16
N GLN A 118 -24.59 18.15 -8.78
CA GLN A 118 -24.22 18.70 -7.47
C GLN A 118 -24.90 17.94 -6.31
N GLU A 119 -26.15 17.51 -6.48
CA GLU A 119 -26.84 16.68 -5.46
C GLU A 119 -26.06 15.40 -5.17
N TYR A 120 -25.56 14.69 -6.19
CA TYR A 120 -24.80 13.45 -6.01
C TYR A 120 -23.35 13.70 -5.61
N ALA A 121 -22.68 14.68 -6.23
CA ALA A 121 -21.33 15.10 -5.89
C ALA A 121 -21.22 15.50 -4.41
N SER A 122 -22.25 16.15 -3.86
CA SER A 122 -22.32 16.49 -2.44
C SER A 122 -22.42 15.27 -1.51
N ARG A 123 -22.68 14.06 -2.01
CA ARG A 123 -22.75 12.85 -1.18
C ARG A 123 -21.40 12.14 -1.06
N VAL A 124 -20.46 12.45 -1.95
CA VAL A 124 -19.15 11.80 -2.02
C VAL A 124 -18.31 12.20 -0.82
N ARG A 125 -17.83 11.20 -0.07
CA ARG A 125 -16.96 11.36 1.11
C ARG A 125 -15.59 10.77 0.89
N THR A 126 -15.53 9.68 0.14
CA THR A 126 -14.29 9.00 -0.22
C THR A 126 -14.27 8.76 -1.72
N ILE A 127 -13.13 9.02 -2.36
CA ILE A 127 -12.92 8.79 -3.78
C ILE A 127 -11.49 8.31 -4.04
N THR A 128 -11.32 7.37 -4.97
CA THR A 128 -10.03 7.13 -5.61
C THR A 128 -9.99 7.92 -6.93
N ILE A 129 -8.89 8.61 -7.17
CA ILE A 129 -8.67 9.42 -8.36
C ILE A 129 -7.45 8.87 -9.06
N ASP A 130 -7.59 8.60 -10.36
CA ASP A 130 -6.46 8.29 -11.23
C ASP A 130 -6.02 9.55 -12.00
N PRO A 131 -4.92 10.22 -11.59
CA PRO A 131 -4.41 11.37 -12.32
C PRO A 131 -3.54 10.94 -13.52
N SER A 132 -3.33 9.65 -13.77
CA SER A 132 -2.48 9.19 -14.86
C SER A 132 -3.21 9.29 -16.21
N LEU A 133 -2.55 9.90 -17.20
CA LEU A 133 -3.02 9.92 -18.58
C LEU A 133 -2.14 8.99 -19.42
N PRO A 134 -2.75 8.08 -20.20
CA PRO A 134 -2.00 7.24 -21.12
C PRO A 134 -1.39 8.10 -22.23
N THR A 135 -0.06 8.20 -22.25
CA THR A 135 0.69 8.93 -23.27
C THR A 135 1.54 7.99 -24.13
N PHE A 136 1.51 8.20 -25.44
CA PHE A 136 2.45 7.59 -26.37
C PHE A 136 3.67 8.51 -26.52
N GLY A 137 4.65 8.37 -25.64
CA GLY A 137 5.91 9.12 -25.71
C GLY A 137 6.57 9.38 -24.36
N PHE A 138 7.69 10.09 -24.37
CA PHE A 138 8.35 10.55 -23.14
C PHE A 138 7.44 11.51 -22.37
N PRO A 139 7.37 11.41 -21.02
CA PRO A 139 6.48 12.23 -20.22
C PRO A 139 7.06 13.64 -20.25
N THR A 140 6.31 14.62 -20.72
CA THR A 140 6.91 15.97 -20.83
C THR A 140 6.07 17.07 -20.20
N LYS A 141 4.78 16.87 -19.92
CA LYS A 141 3.92 18.00 -19.54
C LYS A 141 2.85 17.65 -18.50
N LEU A 142 2.79 18.50 -17.48
CA LEU A 142 1.61 18.65 -16.64
C LEU A 142 0.46 19.18 -17.52
N VAL A 143 -0.63 18.42 -17.65
CA VAL A 143 -1.78 18.83 -18.46
C VAL A 143 -2.77 19.57 -17.55
N GLN A 144 -2.94 20.87 -17.78
CA GLN A 144 -3.79 21.73 -16.94
C GLN A 144 -5.20 21.94 -17.50
N ASP A 145 -5.39 21.84 -18.82
CA ASP A 145 -6.69 22.00 -19.49
C ASP A 145 -7.31 20.64 -19.80
N THR A 146 -7.72 19.94 -18.74
CA THR A 146 -8.38 18.63 -18.83
C THR A 146 -9.86 18.75 -18.52
N PHE A 147 -10.58 17.64 -18.70
CA PHE A 147 -12.02 17.60 -18.46
C PHE A 147 -12.40 18.11 -17.06
N TRP A 148 -11.66 17.69 -16.02
CA TRP A 148 -11.98 18.08 -14.66
C TRP A 148 -11.64 19.53 -14.34
N SER A 149 -10.61 20.11 -14.95
CA SER A 149 -10.34 21.55 -14.79
C SER A 149 -11.41 22.40 -15.47
N GLN A 150 -11.93 21.96 -16.62
CA GLN A 150 -13.08 22.59 -17.27
C GLN A 150 -14.34 22.50 -16.39
N VAL A 151 -14.64 21.33 -15.82
CA VAL A 151 -15.76 21.20 -14.86
C VAL A 151 -15.54 22.11 -13.65
N SER A 152 -14.34 22.14 -13.08
CA SER A 152 -13.99 23.01 -11.94
C SER A 152 -14.26 24.48 -12.24
N SER A 153 -13.88 24.95 -13.44
CA SER A 153 -14.10 26.34 -13.86
C SER A 153 -15.58 26.74 -13.86
N THR A 154 -16.50 25.78 -14.00
CA THR A 154 -17.95 26.06 -13.94
C THR A 154 -18.49 26.26 -12.53
N PHE A 155 -17.77 25.78 -11.50
CA PHE A 155 -18.11 25.95 -10.09
C PHE A 155 -17.44 27.19 -9.44
N GLY A 156 -16.50 27.83 -10.15
CA GLY A 156 -15.72 28.95 -9.61
C GLY A 156 -14.88 28.49 -8.42
N ASP A 157 -15.03 29.17 -7.27
CA ASP A 157 -14.28 28.83 -6.05
C ASP A 157 -14.91 27.67 -5.25
N ALA A 158 -16.09 27.18 -5.67
CA ALA A 158 -16.75 26.09 -4.98
C ALA A 158 -16.12 24.73 -5.36
N PRO A 159 -15.78 23.87 -4.38
CA PRO A 159 -15.26 22.54 -4.68
C PRO A 159 -16.30 21.66 -5.39
N ILE A 160 -15.87 20.88 -6.37
CA ILE A 160 -16.73 19.91 -7.09
C ILE A 160 -17.34 18.91 -6.11
N LEU A 161 -16.53 18.42 -5.16
CA LEU A 161 -16.92 17.47 -4.12
C LEU A 161 -16.93 18.17 -2.74
N PRO A 162 -17.97 18.95 -2.40
CA PRO A 162 -17.97 19.84 -1.24
C PRO A 162 -17.91 19.13 0.11
N GLN A 163 -18.18 17.83 0.11
CA GLN A 163 -18.29 16.99 1.31
C GLN A 163 -17.18 15.93 1.39
N LEU A 164 -16.17 16.01 0.53
CA LEU A 164 -15.07 15.06 0.47
C LEU A 164 -14.23 15.08 1.76
N GLU A 165 -14.06 13.91 2.36
CA GLU A 165 -13.35 13.69 3.63
C GLU A 165 -12.04 12.93 3.41
N ALA A 166 -12.02 11.99 2.46
CA ALA A 166 -10.86 11.16 2.15
C ALA A 166 -10.66 11.03 0.63
N ALA A 167 -9.41 10.99 0.18
CA ALA A 167 -9.07 10.72 -1.22
C ALA A 167 -7.85 9.80 -1.34
N THR A 168 -7.86 8.93 -2.35
CA THR A 168 -6.71 8.12 -2.74
C THR A 168 -6.30 8.52 -4.15
N LEU A 169 -5.07 8.98 -4.35
CA LEU A 169 -4.47 9.21 -5.66
C LEU A 169 -3.70 7.96 -6.05
N PHE A 170 -4.20 7.23 -7.04
CA PHE A 170 -3.65 5.95 -7.46
C PHE A 170 -3.40 5.95 -8.97
N SER A 171 -2.23 5.45 -9.39
CA SER A 171 -1.95 5.18 -10.80
C SER A 171 -2.01 3.67 -11.01
N ILE A 172 -2.84 3.21 -11.96
CA ILE A 172 -2.92 1.79 -12.35
C ILE A 172 -1.58 1.29 -12.88
N ASN A 173 -0.76 2.20 -13.42
CA ASN A 173 0.53 1.86 -14.00
C ASN A 173 1.63 2.74 -13.39
N PRO A 174 2.06 2.45 -12.15
CA PRO A 174 3.06 3.26 -11.45
C PRO A 174 4.40 3.29 -12.20
N PHE A 175 4.73 2.24 -12.95
CA PHE A 175 5.99 2.18 -13.69
C PHE A 175 5.90 2.75 -15.10
N ALA A 176 4.69 3.04 -15.60
CA ALA A 176 4.57 3.66 -16.90
C ALA A 176 4.86 5.15 -16.82
N VAL A 177 5.55 5.59 -17.86
CA VAL A 177 5.66 6.96 -18.28
C VAL A 177 4.26 7.48 -18.64
N CYS A 178 3.59 8.14 -17.70
CA CYS A 178 2.29 8.75 -17.90
C CYS A 178 2.37 10.26 -17.69
N ASP A 179 1.66 11.03 -18.52
CA ASP A 179 1.38 12.43 -18.20
C ASP A 179 0.47 12.51 -16.97
N PHE A 180 0.57 13.61 -16.23
CA PHE A 180 -0.18 13.83 -15.00
C PHE A 180 -1.30 14.86 -15.24
N ASP A 181 -2.55 14.42 -15.07
CA ASP A 181 -3.76 15.25 -15.15
C ASP A 181 -3.87 16.13 -13.90
N MET A 182 -3.39 17.37 -14.01
CA MET A 182 -3.52 18.36 -12.95
C MET A 182 -4.97 18.78 -12.71
N GLY A 183 -5.84 18.66 -13.72
CA GLY A 183 -7.25 18.96 -13.56
C GLY A 183 -8.00 17.91 -12.74
N ALA A 184 -7.57 16.64 -12.74
CA ALA A 184 -8.15 15.61 -11.88
C ALA A 184 -8.01 15.96 -10.38
N LEU A 185 -6.94 16.68 -10.00
CA LEU A 185 -6.76 17.19 -8.65
C LEU A 185 -7.80 18.24 -8.24
N CYS A 186 -8.56 18.83 -9.18
CA CYS A 186 -9.70 19.71 -8.86
C CYS A 186 -10.85 18.97 -8.15
N LEU A 187 -10.85 17.64 -8.16
CA LEU A 187 -11.76 16.84 -7.34
C LEU A 187 -11.41 16.87 -5.86
N LEU A 188 -10.15 17.20 -5.52
CA LEU A 188 -9.74 17.35 -4.14
C LEU A 188 -10.40 18.58 -3.51
N ASN A 189 -10.72 18.48 -2.23
CA ASN A 189 -11.35 19.52 -1.45
C ASN A 189 -10.37 20.01 -0.36
N PRO A 190 -10.25 21.32 -0.10
CA PRO A 190 -9.48 21.85 1.04
C PRO A 190 -9.88 21.30 2.42
N SER A 191 -11.04 20.66 2.53
CA SER A 191 -11.59 20.04 3.74
C SER A 191 -11.24 18.55 3.88
N ILE A 192 -10.46 17.98 2.95
CA ILE A 192 -9.97 16.60 3.06
C ILE A 192 -9.21 16.45 4.37
N ARG A 193 -9.47 15.33 5.05
CA ARG A 193 -8.81 14.91 6.29
C ARG A 193 -7.85 13.76 6.06
N GLU A 194 -8.07 12.96 5.02
CA GLU A 194 -7.26 11.79 4.72
C GLU A 194 -6.87 11.78 3.25
N LEU A 195 -5.57 11.74 2.98
CA LEU A 195 -5.03 11.70 1.63
C LEU A 195 -4.03 10.56 1.54
N ASN A 196 -4.31 9.62 0.65
CA ASN A 196 -3.42 8.52 0.31
C ASN A 196 -2.88 8.78 -1.10
N ILE A 197 -1.57 8.73 -1.29
CA ILE A 197 -0.91 8.96 -2.56
C ILE A 197 -0.04 7.75 -2.86
N THR A 198 -0.37 7.03 -3.91
CA THR A 198 0.34 5.84 -4.38
C THR A 198 0.76 5.99 -5.84
N CYS A 199 0.69 7.20 -6.40
CA CYS A 199 1.15 7.49 -7.75
C CYS A 199 2.61 7.98 -7.72
N PRO A 200 3.54 7.30 -8.39
CA PRO A 200 4.91 7.76 -8.50
C PRO A 200 4.98 8.93 -9.48
N GLY A 201 5.47 10.06 -9.00
CA GLY A 201 5.64 11.23 -9.85
C GLY A 201 6.26 12.39 -9.08
N ASN A 202 7.09 13.17 -9.78
CA ASN A 202 7.82 14.31 -9.22
C ASN A 202 6.90 15.50 -8.82
N SER A 203 5.58 15.35 -8.94
CA SER A 203 4.58 16.42 -8.82
C SER A 203 3.80 16.39 -7.50
N LEU A 204 4.31 15.72 -6.46
CA LEU A 204 3.62 15.62 -5.17
C LEU A 204 3.26 16.97 -4.56
N SER A 205 4.13 17.97 -4.72
CA SER A 205 3.85 19.34 -4.26
C SER A 205 2.56 19.90 -4.88
N ALA A 206 2.21 19.46 -6.08
CA ALA A 206 0.98 19.85 -6.76
C ALA A 206 -0.25 19.04 -6.28
N CYS A 207 -0.06 17.81 -5.81
CA CYS A 207 -1.10 16.93 -5.25
C CYS A 207 -1.50 17.32 -3.83
N LEU A 208 -0.57 17.92 -3.09
CA LEU A 208 -0.72 18.26 -1.69
C LEU A 208 -1.62 19.51 -1.55
N PRO A 209 -2.86 19.37 -1.06
CA PRO A 209 -3.78 20.49 -0.97
C PRO A 209 -3.25 21.50 0.03
N SER A 210 -3.22 22.79 -0.34
CA SER A 210 -2.89 23.88 0.58
C SER A 210 -4.02 24.06 1.62
N GLY A 211 -4.10 23.17 2.61
CA GLY A 211 -5.21 23.10 3.55
C GLY A 211 -4.81 22.50 4.90
N HIS A 212 -5.12 23.22 5.98
CA HIS A 212 -4.70 22.87 7.35
C HIS A 212 -5.53 21.77 8.03
N ASN A 213 -6.46 21.13 7.31
CA ASN A 213 -7.38 20.15 7.87
C ASN A 213 -6.93 18.70 7.68
N LEU A 214 -5.82 18.47 6.99
CA LEU A 214 -5.30 17.12 6.78
C LEU A 214 -4.88 16.50 8.11
N GLU A 215 -5.48 15.36 8.45
CA GLU A 215 -5.27 14.58 9.68
C GLU A 215 -4.45 13.31 9.39
N VAL A 216 -4.60 12.73 8.20
CA VAL A 216 -3.96 11.48 7.78
C VAL A 216 -3.34 11.69 6.40
N LEU A 217 -2.06 11.37 6.27
CA LEU A 217 -1.31 11.40 5.02
C LEU A 217 -0.58 10.06 4.85
N SER A 218 -0.89 9.33 3.79
CA SER A 218 -0.14 8.14 3.40
C SER A 218 0.49 8.40 2.04
N VAL A 219 1.78 8.17 1.91
CA VAL A 219 2.53 8.47 0.69
C VAL A 219 3.45 7.30 0.37
N VAL A 220 3.33 6.78 -0.84
CA VAL A 220 4.24 5.79 -1.42
C VAL A 220 5.01 6.53 -2.51
N VAL A 221 5.93 7.38 -2.07
CA VAL A 221 6.83 8.18 -2.92
C VAL A 221 8.15 8.43 -2.20
N PRO A 222 9.23 8.76 -2.93
CA PRO A 222 10.50 9.09 -2.30
C PRO A 222 10.41 10.31 -1.39
N VAL A 223 11.05 10.19 -0.22
CA VAL A 223 11.14 11.20 0.84
C VAL A 223 11.60 12.57 0.32
N ALA A 224 12.55 12.58 -0.61
CA ALA A 224 13.10 13.80 -1.21
C ALA A 224 12.05 14.66 -1.94
N VAL A 225 10.91 14.08 -2.32
CA VAL A 225 9.82 14.81 -3.00
C VAL A 225 8.76 15.29 -2.01
N LEU A 226 8.74 14.73 -0.80
CA LEU A 226 7.95 15.25 0.31
C LEU A 226 8.72 16.46 0.85
N GLU A 227 8.19 17.68 0.76
CA GLU A 227 8.83 18.88 1.34
C GLU A 227 8.72 18.85 2.88
N ILE A 228 9.42 17.92 3.53
CA ILE A 228 9.23 17.51 4.93
C ILE A 228 9.36 18.68 5.90
N GLU A 229 10.30 19.58 5.63
CA GLU A 229 10.53 20.79 6.43
C GLU A 229 9.29 21.69 6.52
N THR A 230 8.41 21.65 5.52
CA THR A 230 7.20 22.48 5.45
C THR A 230 5.97 21.78 6.02
N LEU A 231 5.98 20.44 6.17
CA LEU A 231 4.83 19.66 6.63
C LEU A 231 4.22 20.17 7.95
N PRO A 232 4.99 20.54 8.99
CA PRO A 232 4.42 21.05 10.23
C PRO A 232 3.65 22.36 10.05
N GLN A 233 4.07 23.19 9.09
CA GLN A 233 3.43 24.47 8.78
C GLN A 233 2.18 24.28 7.91
N LEU A 234 2.26 23.40 6.93
CA LEU A 234 1.16 23.10 6.02
C LEU A 234 0.04 22.33 6.73
N TYR A 235 0.39 21.32 7.53
CA TYR A 235 -0.52 20.34 8.12
C TYR A 235 -0.36 20.23 9.64
N PRO A 236 -0.66 21.29 10.41
CA PRO A 236 -0.49 21.28 11.87
C PRO A 236 -1.40 20.27 12.59
N ARG A 237 -2.41 19.71 11.91
CA ARG A 237 -3.35 18.70 12.43
C ARG A 237 -2.98 17.27 12.04
N LEU A 238 -1.87 17.08 11.33
CA LEU A 238 -1.44 15.77 10.88
C LEU A 238 -1.15 14.87 12.09
N ARG A 239 -1.94 13.80 12.22
CA ARG A 239 -1.83 12.81 13.30
C ARG A 239 -1.32 11.46 12.82
N SER A 240 -1.41 11.17 11.53
CA SER A 240 -0.97 9.91 10.94
C SER A 240 -0.19 10.18 9.68
N LEU A 241 1.04 9.65 9.63
CA LEU A 241 1.93 9.75 8.48
C LEU A 241 2.43 8.35 8.10
N LYS A 242 2.25 7.96 6.85
CA LYS A 242 2.85 6.75 6.26
C LYS A 242 3.75 7.15 5.09
N VAL A 243 4.98 6.63 5.06
CA VAL A 243 5.98 6.85 3.99
C VAL A 243 6.63 5.51 3.64
N ASP A 244 6.40 5.00 2.43
CA ASP A 244 6.70 3.60 2.07
C ASP A 244 7.85 3.42 1.04
N GLU A 245 8.38 4.49 0.45
CA GLU A 245 9.34 4.38 -0.68
C GLU A 245 10.70 5.02 -0.37
N ASP A 246 11.78 4.42 -0.94
CA ASP A 246 13.21 4.79 -0.85
C ASP A 246 13.87 4.86 0.54
N GLY A 247 13.10 4.58 1.58
CA GLY A 247 13.58 4.66 2.96
C GLY A 247 13.79 6.09 3.42
N ILE A 248 13.62 6.31 4.71
CA ILE A 248 13.77 7.60 5.35
C ILE A 248 15.18 7.71 5.91
N HIS A 249 15.85 8.82 5.60
CA HIS A 249 17.11 9.13 6.22
C HIS A 249 16.87 9.48 7.70
N PRO A 250 17.74 9.03 8.62
CA PRO A 250 17.71 9.37 10.04
C PRO A 250 17.46 10.85 10.37
N ASP A 251 18.06 11.76 9.60
CA ASP A 251 17.91 13.20 9.82
C ASP A 251 16.48 13.69 9.52
N ASP A 252 15.78 13.06 8.58
CA ASP A 252 14.39 13.40 8.24
C ASP A 252 13.41 12.94 9.32
N LEU A 253 13.75 11.91 10.10
CA LEU A 253 12.95 11.50 11.27
C LEU A 253 12.86 12.60 12.31
N ALA A 254 13.92 13.40 12.47
CA ALA A 254 13.91 14.54 13.39
C ALA A 254 12.92 15.61 12.93
N LEU A 255 12.72 15.78 11.62
CA LEU A 255 11.71 16.68 11.07
C LEU A 255 10.30 16.15 11.32
N PHE A 256 10.04 14.85 11.16
CA PHE A 256 8.73 14.27 11.53
C PHE A 256 8.42 14.42 13.02
N ALA A 257 9.44 14.36 13.88
CA ALA A 257 9.27 14.60 15.31
C ALA A 257 8.82 16.04 15.65
N THR A 258 8.98 16.99 14.72
CA THR A 258 8.45 18.35 14.89
C THR A 258 6.94 18.48 14.66
N LEU A 259 6.29 17.43 14.15
CA LEU A 259 4.84 17.39 13.96
C LEU A 259 4.14 17.29 15.33
N PRO A 260 3.43 18.34 15.78
CA PRO A 260 3.02 18.46 17.18
C PRO A 260 1.95 17.45 17.61
N ASN A 261 1.19 16.92 16.65
CA ASN A 261 0.06 16.02 16.90
C ASN A 261 0.27 14.62 16.29
N LEU A 262 1.49 14.26 15.89
CA LEU A 262 1.76 12.99 15.23
C LEU A 262 1.59 11.82 16.22
N GLU A 263 0.52 11.04 16.04
CA GLU A 263 0.18 9.89 16.87
C GLU A 263 0.56 8.55 16.20
N HIS A 264 0.58 8.50 14.87
CA HIS A 264 0.85 7.31 14.08
C HIS A 264 1.91 7.61 13.02
N LEU A 265 2.97 6.80 13.00
CA LEU A 265 4.05 6.90 12.02
C LEU A 265 4.34 5.53 11.42
N SER A 266 4.30 5.42 10.10
CA SER A 266 4.68 4.24 9.35
C SER A 266 5.78 4.60 8.36
N ILE A 267 6.94 3.94 8.44
CA ILE A 267 8.14 4.33 7.71
C ILE A 267 8.90 3.12 7.19
N VAL A 268 9.60 3.30 6.07
CA VAL A 268 10.71 2.44 5.66
C VAL A 268 12.01 3.10 6.09
N LEU A 269 12.95 2.35 6.67
CA LEU A 269 14.29 2.87 7.00
C LEU A 269 15.22 2.74 5.80
N SER A 270 15.96 3.81 5.52
CA SER A 270 17.04 3.77 4.53
C SER A 270 18.28 3.12 5.15
N PRO A 271 18.98 2.23 4.42
CA PRO A 271 20.12 1.53 4.98
C PRO A 271 21.34 2.46 5.16
N TYR A 272 22.20 2.13 6.12
CA TYR A 272 23.57 2.66 6.28
C TYR A 272 23.74 4.10 6.78
N ALA A 273 22.68 4.75 7.25
CA ALA A 273 22.78 6.09 7.81
C ALA A 273 22.74 6.06 9.35
N PRO A 274 23.79 6.54 10.05
CA PRO A 274 23.76 6.63 11.50
C PRO A 274 22.80 7.76 11.96
N LEU A 275 22.10 7.53 13.07
CA LEU A 275 21.33 8.57 13.75
C LEU A 275 22.28 9.54 14.46
N ASN A 276 22.21 10.84 14.11
CA ASN A 276 23.08 11.89 14.65
C ASN A 276 22.74 12.31 16.09
N GLY A 277 21.68 11.76 16.69
CA GLY A 277 21.27 12.08 18.06
C GLY A 277 19.93 11.46 18.46
N PRO A 278 19.50 11.66 19.71
CA PRO A 278 18.18 11.21 20.17
C PRO A 278 17.06 12.01 19.50
N ILE A 279 15.98 11.33 19.12
CA ILE A 279 14.81 11.92 18.47
C ILE A 279 13.61 11.72 19.38
N THR A 280 12.94 12.80 19.79
CA THR A 280 11.79 12.70 20.72
C THR A 280 10.48 12.96 20.01
N PHE A 281 9.59 11.97 19.98
CA PHE A 281 8.21 12.11 19.53
C PHE A 281 7.27 12.26 20.73
N ALA A 282 6.74 13.46 20.94
CA ALA A 282 5.93 13.77 22.13
C ALA A 282 4.58 13.04 22.18
N GLU A 283 3.91 12.92 21.03
CA GLU A 283 2.54 12.37 20.92
C GLU A 283 2.46 10.99 20.25
N LEU A 284 3.59 10.42 19.80
CA LEU A 284 3.58 9.17 19.04
C LEU A 284 3.10 7.99 19.88
N ARG A 285 2.05 7.32 19.38
CA ARG A 285 1.37 6.17 20.00
C ARG A 285 1.59 4.88 19.21
N SER A 286 1.72 4.96 17.90
CA SER A 286 1.93 3.81 17.01
C SER A 286 3.09 4.07 16.08
N LEU A 287 4.03 3.13 16.03
CA LEU A 287 5.17 3.15 15.12
C LEU A 287 5.21 1.85 14.33
N ASP A 288 5.16 1.96 13.00
CA ASP A 288 5.31 0.84 12.08
C ASP A 288 6.58 1.05 11.25
N VAL A 289 7.53 0.13 11.36
CA VAL A 289 8.86 0.25 10.76
C VAL A 289 9.07 -0.91 9.82
N PHE A 290 9.48 -0.61 8.60
CA PHE A 290 10.07 -1.60 7.70
C PHE A 290 11.55 -1.31 7.48
N SER A 291 12.40 -2.33 7.53
CA SER A 291 13.85 -2.18 7.30
C SER A 291 14.42 -3.29 6.43
N TYR A 292 15.42 -2.95 5.63
CA TYR A 292 16.24 -3.94 4.91
C TYR A 292 17.46 -4.40 5.73
N ASP A 293 17.78 -3.67 6.80
CA ASP A 293 18.88 -3.99 7.72
C ASP A 293 18.36 -4.07 9.16
N PHE A 294 18.69 -5.18 9.82
CA PHE A 294 18.32 -5.44 11.20
C PHE A 294 18.99 -4.46 12.18
N SER A 295 20.21 -4.02 11.87
CA SER A 295 20.97 -3.09 12.72
C SER A 295 20.33 -1.70 12.79
N ASP A 296 19.70 -1.25 11.69
CA ASP A 296 18.98 0.03 11.63
C ASP A 296 17.78 0.07 12.58
N VAL A 297 17.09 -1.06 12.75
CA VAL A 297 16.00 -1.18 13.74
C VAL A 297 16.54 -0.98 15.15
N GLY A 298 17.70 -1.55 15.45
CA GLY A 298 18.41 -1.37 16.71
C GLY A 298 18.77 0.08 16.98
N LEU A 299 19.35 0.75 15.99
CA LEU A 299 19.68 2.17 16.05
C LEU A 299 18.44 3.02 16.29
N LEU A 300 17.34 2.75 15.56
CA LEU A 300 16.07 3.46 15.74
C LEU A 300 15.57 3.31 17.18
N ILE A 301 15.49 2.09 17.70
CA ILE A 301 15.03 1.83 19.09
C ILE A 301 15.94 2.56 20.09
N ALA A 302 17.26 2.55 19.89
CA ALA A 302 18.21 3.19 20.79
C ALA A 302 18.10 4.72 20.82
N HIS A 303 17.73 5.37 19.71
CA HIS A 303 17.72 6.83 19.59
C HIS A 303 16.33 7.46 19.66
N VAL A 304 15.27 6.75 19.30
CA VAL A 304 13.90 7.28 19.35
C VAL A 304 13.34 7.23 20.76
N ASP A 305 12.99 8.38 21.31
CA ASP A 305 12.23 8.52 22.56
C ASP A 305 10.77 8.84 22.22
N ALA A 306 9.87 7.96 22.65
CA ALA A 306 8.44 8.07 22.40
C ALA A 306 7.71 7.62 23.67
N PRO A 307 7.55 8.49 24.68
CA PRO A 307 7.07 8.12 26.01
C PRO A 307 5.61 7.61 26.00
N LYS A 308 4.84 7.99 24.97
CA LYS A 308 3.45 7.59 24.76
C LYS A 308 3.29 6.40 23.80
N LEU A 309 4.39 5.77 23.37
CA LEU A 309 4.35 4.66 22.43
C LEU A 309 3.59 3.47 23.04
N GLN A 310 2.51 3.07 22.37
CA GLN A 310 1.61 1.99 22.78
C GLN A 310 1.66 0.80 21.83
N SER A 311 2.00 1.03 20.56
CA SER A 311 2.08 0.01 19.51
C SER A 311 3.38 0.15 18.73
N LEU A 312 4.11 -0.95 18.56
CA LEU A 312 5.26 -1.05 17.68
C LEU A 312 5.10 -2.25 16.76
N SER A 313 5.19 -2.04 15.45
CA SER A 313 5.33 -3.10 14.46
C SER A 313 6.67 -2.94 13.75
N VAL A 314 7.49 -3.98 13.76
CA VAL A 314 8.72 -4.08 12.98
C VAL A 314 8.50 -5.14 11.91
N SER A 315 8.91 -4.81 10.69
CA SER A 315 9.01 -5.76 9.59
C SER A 315 10.39 -5.61 8.97
N GLU A 316 11.07 -6.69 8.72
CA GLU A 316 12.42 -6.64 8.18
C GLU A 316 12.67 -7.74 7.17
N SER A 317 13.55 -7.44 6.22
CA SER A 317 14.07 -8.41 5.26
C SER A 317 15.56 -8.19 5.08
N HIS A 318 16.37 -9.19 5.36
CA HIS A 318 17.82 -9.07 5.27
C HIS A 318 18.40 -10.16 4.39
N GLU A 319 19.49 -9.83 3.69
CA GLU A 319 20.17 -10.75 2.79
C GLU A 319 21.19 -11.63 3.53
N ASP A 320 21.63 -11.31 4.73
CA ASP A 320 22.56 -12.17 5.47
C ASP A 320 22.41 -11.99 6.98
N SER A 321 21.85 -12.97 7.68
CA SER A 321 21.94 -12.98 9.15
C SER A 321 23.29 -13.53 9.57
N ASP A 322 24.11 -12.72 10.21
CA ASP A 322 25.24 -13.25 10.97
C ASP A 322 24.73 -14.07 12.18
N ASP A 323 25.58 -14.94 12.72
CA ASP A 323 25.30 -15.77 13.91
C ASP A 323 25.01 -14.90 15.17
N THR A 324 25.23 -13.59 15.07
CA THR A 324 25.00 -12.57 16.11
C THR A 324 23.53 -12.10 16.21
N TYR A 325 22.69 -12.42 15.22
CA TYR A 325 21.30 -11.95 15.15
C TYR A 325 20.48 -12.20 16.43
N PRO A 326 20.49 -13.41 17.05
CA PRO A 326 19.71 -13.66 18.27
C PRO A 326 20.16 -12.81 19.46
N GLN A 327 21.46 -12.58 19.63
CA GLN A 327 22.01 -11.78 20.73
C GLN A 327 21.68 -10.30 20.53
N GLU A 328 21.76 -9.80 19.31
CA GLU A 328 21.42 -8.41 18.99
C GLU A 328 19.91 -8.18 19.14
N LEU A 329 19.05 -9.09 18.68
CA LEU A 329 17.60 -9.00 18.87
C LEU A 329 17.23 -9.00 20.36
N SER A 330 17.81 -9.87 21.17
CA SER A 330 17.63 -9.82 22.62
C SER A 330 18.03 -8.46 23.20
N THR A 331 19.08 -7.83 22.66
CA THR A 331 19.57 -6.51 23.07
C THR A 331 18.61 -5.40 22.64
N HIS A 332 18.10 -5.43 21.41
CA HIS A 332 17.09 -4.49 20.91
C HIS A 332 15.81 -4.56 21.73
N LEU A 333 15.32 -5.77 22.01
CA LEU A 333 14.12 -5.98 22.84
C LEU A 333 14.31 -5.46 24.26
N ARG A 334 15.47 -5.69 24.89
CA ARG A 334 15.76 -5.15 26.22
C ARG A 334 15.75 -3.61 26.22
N THR A 335 16.37 -3.01 25.22
CA THR A 335 16.40 -1.56 25.03
C THR A 335 14.98 -1.02 24.82
N LEU A 336 14.18 -1.70 24.01
CA LEU A 336 12.80 -1.34 23.73
C LEU A 336 11.95 -1.28 25.00
N VAL A 337 12.02 -2.31 25.84
CA VAL A 337 11.24 -2.33 27.09
C VAL A 337 11.67 -1.23 28.05
N GLN A 338 12.98 -0.99 28.16
CA GLN A 338 13.51 0.06 29.03
C GLN A 338 13.05 1.46 28.60
N LYS A 339 12.98 1.72 27.29
CA LYS A 339 12.61 3.03 26.74
C LYS A 339 11.12 3.24 26.61
N HIS A 340 10.35 2.19 26.35
CA HIS A 340 8.91 2.30 26.05
C HIS A 340 8.07 1.42 27.01
N PRO A 341 8.03 1.74 28.31
CA PRO A 341 7.26 0.97 29.29
C PRO A 341 5.74 1.03 29.06
N SER A 342 5.26 1.98 28.25
CA SER A 342 3.85 2.14 27.86
C SER A 342 3.39 1.16 26.77
N LEU A 343 4.29 0.32 26.24
CA LEU A 343 4.00 -0.56 25.12
C LEU A 343 2.92 -1.60 25.49
N THR A 344 1.90 -1.71 24.65
CA THR A 344 0.76 -2.62 24.82
C THR A 344 0.52 -3.52 23.60
N ALA A 345 1.08 -3.18 22.45
CA ALA A 345 1.04 -4.00 21.25
C ALA A 345 2.45 -4.05 20.64
N PHE A 346 2.89 -5.25 20.31
CA PHE A 346 4.17 -5.50 19.68
C PHE A 346 3.98 -6.50 18.54
N ARG A 347 4.54 -6.17 17.38
CA ARG A 347 4.62 -7.04 16.22
C ARG A 347 6.04 -7.05 15.67
N TRP A 348 6.57 -8.23 15.36
CA TRP A 348 7.85 -8.38 14.67
C TRP A 348 7.72 -9.40 13.54
N VAL A 349 8.12 -9.03 12.33
CA VAL A 349 8.11 -9.90 11.16
C VAL A 349 9.49 -9.89 10.52
N ALA A 350 10.24 -10.97 10.61
CA ALA A 350 11.54 -11.12 9.96
C ALA A 350 11.46 -12.09 8.77
N ARG A 351 12.04 -11.69 7.63
CA ARG A 351 12.08 -12.48 6.39
C ARG A 351 13.52 -12.68 5.92
N ASP A 352 13.86 -13.91 5.55
CA ASP A 352 15.14 -14.25 4.93
C ASP A 352 15.02 -14.21 3.42
N LEU A 353 15.90 -13.45 2.77
CA LEU A 353 15.98 -13.40 1.32
C LEU A 353 17.06 -14.34 0.74
N SER A 354 18.10 -14.72 1.49
CA SER A 354 19.25 -15.49 0.98
C SER A 354 19.21 -16.99 1.23
N SER A 355 18.40 -17.46 2.17
CA SER A 355 18.41 -18.86 2.62
C SER A 355 17.90 -19.94 1.64
N PHE A 356 17.79 -19.67 0.35
CA PHE A 356 17.45 -20.69 -0.63
C PHE A 356 18.61 -21.69 -0.82
N GLY A 357 18.79 -22.62 0.12
CA GLY A 357 19.51 -23.87 -0.09
C GLY A 357 20.72 -24.17 0.81
N HIS A 358 21.03 -23.37 1.83
CA HIS A 358 22.15 -23.67 2.75
C HIS A 358 21.67 -23.94 4.18
N PRO A 359 21.83 -25.18 4.69
CA PRO A 359 21.51 -25.49 6.08
C PRO A 359 22.52 -24.80 7.00
N ARG A 360 22.09 -23.73 7.69
CA ARG A 360 22.89 -23.10 8.76
C ARG A 360 23.02 -24.06 9.95
N THR A 361 24.18 -24.03 10.60
CA THR A 361 24.40 -24.70 11.88
C THR A 361 23.52 -24.03 12.93
N ALA A 362 22.49 -24.73 13.38
CA ALA A 362 21.47 -24.22 14.28
C ALA A 362 22.07 -23.78 15.62
N ASP A 363 22.15 -22.47 15.83
CA ASP A 363 22.48 -21.90 17.13
C ASP A 363 21.30 -22.14 18.09
N THR A 364 21.56 -22.72 19.26
CA THR A 364 20.52 -23.34 20.12
C THR A 364 19.66 -22.36 20.93
N THR A 365 19.61 -21.09 20.55
CA THR A 365 18.87 -20.08 21.33
C THR A 365 17.37 -20.29 21.21
N SER A 366 16.74 -20.70 22.32
CA SER A 366 15.28 -20.88 22.40
C SER A 366 14.51 -19.59 22.14
N LEU A 367 13.35 -19.69 21.49
CA LEU A 367 12.45 -18.55 21.24
C LEU A 367 12.04 -17.84 22.54
N ALA A 368 11.88 -18.60 23.62
CA ALA A 368 11.58 -18.07 24.95
C ALA A 368 12.70 -17.18 25.50
N ALA A 369 13.97 -17.55 25.29
CA ALA A 369 15.11 -16.76 25.72
C ALA A 369 15.23 -15.46 24.91
N LEU A 370 14.92 -15.52 23.62
CA LEU A 370 14.91 -14.36 22.74
C LEU A 370 13.92 -13.29 23.21
N PHE A 371 12.69 -13.72 23.51
CA PHE A 371 11.62 -12.81 23.95
C PHE A 371 11.57 -12.55 25.44
N ALA A 372 12.44 -13.19 26.24
CA ALA A 372 12.46 -13.03 27.68
C ALA A 372 12.37 -11.56 28.15
N PRO A 373 13.06 -10.57 27.54
CA PRO A 373 12.94 -9.18 27.95
C PRO A 373 11.52 -8.62 27.84
N LEU A 374 10.79 -8.93 26.75
CA LEU A 374 9.40 -8.48 26.58
C LEU A 374 8.48 -9.15 27.60
N LEU A 375 8.70 -10.44 27.85
CA LEU A 375 7.85 -11.28 28.67
C LEU A 375 7.95 -10.95 30.17
N SER A 376 9.16 -10.66 30.65
CA SER A 376 9.38 -10.36 32.07
C SER A 376 8.95 -8.95 32.46
N ASP A 377 9.15 -7.99 31.55
CA ASP A 377 9.16 -6.57 31.92
C ASP A 377 7.92 -5.80 31.40
N LEU A 378 7.24 -6.28 30.35
CA LEU A 378 6.01 -5.65 29.80
C LEU A 378 4.73 -6.37 30.21
N LEU A 379 4.39 -6.30 31.50
CA LEU A 379 3.13 -6.83 32.02
C LEU A 379 1.88 -6.15 31.41
N SER A 380 2.03 -4.96 30.82
CA SER A 380 0.97 -4.22 30.13
C SER A 380 0.67 -4.72 28.72
N MET A 381 1.49 -5.62 28.17
CA MET A 381 1.37 -6.09 26.80
C MET A 381 0.07 -6.87 26.59
N ARG A 382 -0.71 -6.43 25.59
CA ARG A 382 -2.05 -6.96 25.25
C ARG A 382 -2.09 -7.65 23.90
N ARG A 383 -1.21 -7.26 22.97
CA ARG A 383 -1.08 -7.88 21.66
C ARG A 383 0.37 -8.21 21.41
N PHE A 384 0.64 -9.45 21.04
CA PHE A 384 1.97 -9.90 20.67
C PHE A 384 1.88 -10.70 19.39
N SER A 385 2.60 -10.26 18.38
CA SER A 385 2.74 -10.95 17.10
C SER A 385 4.22 -11.11 16.77
N ALA A 386 4.66 -12.32 16.49
CA ALA A 386 6.05 -12.57 16.09
C ALA A 386 6.09 -13.61 14.97
N SER A 387 6.67 -13.25 13.84
CA SER A 387 6.79 -14.11 12.66
C SER A 387 8.23 -14.11 12.19
N PHE A 388 8.87 -15.28 12.21
CA PHE A 388 10.21 -15.46 11.65
C PHE A 388 10.11 -16.47 10.53
N ALA A 389 10.49 -16.09 9.32
CA ALA A 389 10.72 -17.07 8.27
C ALA A 389 11.96 -17.90 8.65
N PRO A 390 11.95 -19.24 8.47
CA PRO A 390 13.17 -20.03 8.56
C PRO A 390 14.22 -19.52 7.56
N PRO A 391 15.52 -19.71 7.84
CA PRO A 391 16.14 -20.60 8.83
C PRO A 391 16.55 -19.96 10.17
N TYR A 392 16.27 -18.67 10.41
CA TYR A 392 16.95 -17.86 11.44
C TYR A 392 16.88 -18.34 12.87
N ILE A 393 15.70 -18.70 13.30
CA ILE A 393 15.51 -19.24 14.63
C ILE A 393 15.22 -20.71 14.36
N PRO A 394 16.15 -21.63 14.67
CA PRO A 394 15.76 -22.99 14.93
C PRO A 394 14.83 -22.91 16.12
N CYS A 395 13.55 -22.64 15.84
CA CYS A 395 12.47 -22.91 16.74
C CYS A 395 12.57 -24.42 16.85
N SER A 396 13.39 -24.89 17.79
CA SER A 396 13.34 -26.27 18.21
C SER A 396 11.86 -26.44 18.48
N GLU A 397 11.18 -27.24 17.65
CA GLU A 397 9.71 -27.37 17.65
C GLU A 397 9.21 -27.94 18.99
N SER A 398 10.11 -28.06 19.97
CA SER A 398 9.91 -28.30 21.37
C SER A 398 8.78 -27.41 21.90
N PRO A 399 7.63 -28.01 22.22
CA PRO A 399 6.53 -27.33 22.91
C PRO A 399 6.97 -26.66 24.23
N SER A 400 8.15 -27.02 24.75
CA SER A 400 8.74 -26.41 25.93
C SER A 400 9.03 -24.91 25.79
N ASP A 401 9.34 -24.40 24.60
CA ASP A 401 9.59 -22.96 24.44
C ASP A 401 8.31 -22.15 24.52
N PHE A 402 7.24 -22.62 23.89
CA PHE A 402 5.92 -22.01 24.04
C PHE A 402 5.40 -22.09 25.47
N GLN A 403 5.69 -23.20 26.16
CA GLN A 403 5.39 -23.32 27.59
C GLN A 403 6.18 -22.31 28.42
N LYS A 404 7.48 -22.12 28.18
CA LYS A 404 8.28 -21.09 28.87
C LYS A 404 7.77 -19.68 28.59
N ILE A 405 7.38 -19.38 27.34
CA ILE A 405 6.80 -18.07 26.97
C ILE A 405 5.52 -17.82 27.77
N ALA A 406 4.65 -18.82 27.83
CA ALA A 406 3.43 -18.78 28.61
C ALA A 406 3.65 -18.62 30.11
N GLU A 407 4.60 -19.38 30.67
CA GLU A 407 4.96 -19.32 32.09
C GLU A 407 5.56 -17.96 32.46
N ALA A 408 6.41 -17.39 31.59
CA ALA A 408 6.99 -16.06 31.77
C ALA A 408 5.93 -14.95 31.79
N TRP A 409 4.85 -15.08 31.02
CA TRP A 409 3.73 -14.12 31.02
C TRP A 409 2.82 -14.23 32.25
N GLY A 410 2.90 -15.34 32.99
CA GLY A 410 1.91 -15.73 33.99
C GLY A 410 2.04 -15.00 35.32
N ARG A 411 1.43 -13.81 35.45
CA ARG A 411 0.68 -13.30 36.65
C ARG A 411 0.22 -11.84 36.45
N PRO A 412 -1.08 -11.50 36.32
CA PRO A 412 -2.28 -12.32 36.07
C PRO A 412 -2.70 -12.30 34.59
N VAL A 413 -3.21 -13.45 34.13
CA VAL A 413 -3.50 -13.92 32.75
C VAL A 413 -4.62 -13.13 32.01
N HIS A 414 -4.90 -11.89 32.40
CA HIS A 414 -6.06 -11.13 31.87
C HIS A 414 -5.71 -10.02 30.87
N ALA A 415 -4.43 -9.78 30.59
CA ALA A 415 -4.02 -8.69 29.71
C ALA A 415 -3.90 -9.10 28.23
N LEU A 416 -3.40 -10.31 27.94
CA LEU A 416 -3.16 -10.75 26.56
C LEU A 416 -4.48 -11.07 25.86
N ARG A 417 -4.77 -10.32 24.79
CA ARG A 417 -5.98 -10.43 23.97
C ARG A 417 -5.72 -11.08 22.63
N GLU A 418 -4.52 -10.97 22.11
CA GLU A 418 -4.16 -11.52 20.80
C GLU A 418 -2.72 -12.02 20.84
N LEU A 419 -2.54 -13.28 20.44
CA LEU A 419 -1.26 -13.94 20.27
C LEU A 419 -1.21 -14.50 18.86
N GLU A 420 -0.34 -13.94 18.05
CA GLU A 420 -0.06 -14.45 16.71
C GLU A 420 1.40 -14.89 16.66
N VAL A 421 1.63 -16.16 16.37
CA VAL A 421 2.98 -16.62 16.04
C VAL A 421 2.92 -17.01 14.58
N GLY A 422 3.66 -16.26 13.76
CA GLY A 422 3.71 -16.43 12.32
C GLY A 422 4.27 -17.77 11.90
N SER A 423 4.34 -18.00 10.59
CA SER A 423 4.39 -19.36 10.04
C SER A 423 5.50 -20.22 10.63
N VAL A 424 5.09 -21.25 11.38
CA VAL A 424 5.99 -22.34 11.74
C VAL A 424 6.12 -23.20 10.49
N VAL A 425 7.23 -23.06 9.78
CA VAL A 425 7.56 -23.97 8.67
C VAL A 425 8.12 -25.22 9.30
N LEU A 426 7.30 -26.25 9.32
CA LEU A 426 7.64 -27.54 9.89
C LEU A 426 8.37 -28.31 8.77
N THR A 427 9.60 -28.74 9.03
CA THR A 427 10.47 -29.41 8.04
C THR A 427 10.02 -30.85 7.70
N SER A 428 8.93 -31.31 8.31
CA SER A 428 8.29 -32.59 8.02
C SER A 428 7.81 -32.66 6.57
N GLU A 429 8.31 -33.64 5.81
CA GLU A 429 7.77 -34.03 4.50
C GLU A 429 6.26 -34.39 4.57
N GLU A 430 5.75 -34.67 5.77
CA GLU A 430 4.35 -34.98 6.01
C GLU A 430 3.60 -33.75 6.54
N GLY A 431 2.89 -33.04 5.65
CA GLY A 431 2.01 -31.91 6.02
C GLY A 431 0.93 -32.29 7.07
N ALA A 432 0.64 -33.58 7.25
CA ALA A 432 -0.26 -34.09 8.28
C ALA A 432 0.32 -33.95 9.70
N GLU A 433 1.62 -34.20 9.88
CA GLU A 433 2.33 -34.03 11.15
C GLU A 433 2.37 -32.54 11.52
N ALA A 434 2.68 -31.71 10.53
CA ALA A 434 2.70 -30.26 10.66
C ALA A 434 1.34 -29.71 11.16
N ALA A 435 0.26 -30.15 10.52
CA ALA A 435 -1.10 -29.82 10.93
C ALA A 435 -1.44 -30.34 12.34
N ARG A 436 -0.92 -31.51 12.74
CA ARG A 436 -1.14 -32.07 14.09
C ARG A 436 -0.43 -31.23 15.16
N GLN A 437 0.85 -30.92 14.97
CA GLN A 437 1.63 -30.10 15.90
C GLN A 437 1.01 -28.71 16.08
N GLY A 438 0.59 -28.05 14.99
CA GLY A 438 -0.06 -26.75 15.09
C GLY A 438 -1.42 -26.79 15.81
N ARG A 439 -2.20 -27.88 15.69
CA ARG A 439 -3.40 -28.08 16.52
C ARG A 439 -3.07 -28.25 18.00
N VAL A 440 -2.02 -29.00 18.33
CA VAL A 440 -1.57 -29.20 19.72
C VAL A 440 -1.09 -27.88 20.32
N LEU A 441 -0.25 -27.13 19.61
CA LEU A 441 0.25 -25.82 20.04
C LEU A 441 -0.90 -24.82 20.24
N ARG A 442 -1.85 -24.76 19.29
CA ARG A 442 -3.04 -23.93 19.43
C ARG A 442 -3.85 -24.31 20.67
N GLY A 443 -4.09 -25.59 20.90
CA GLY A 443 -4.82 -26.08 22.07
C GLY A 443 -4.11 -25.74 23.39
N LEU A 444 -2.79 -25.89 23.43
CA LEU A 444 -1.96 -25.52 24.58
C LEU A 444 -2.04 -24.01 24.85
N MET A 445 -1.89 -23.17 23.83
CA MET A 445 -1.99 -21.72 23.99
C MET A 445 -3.40 -21.28 24.40
N GLN A 446 -4.45 -21.92 23.87
CA GLN A 446 -5.83 -21.61 24.26
C GLN A 446 -6.10 -21.99 25.72
N HIS A 447 -5.50 -23.08 26.19
CA HIS A 447 -5.59 -23.47 27.59
C HIS A 447 -4.91 -22.44 28.51
N ILE A 448 -3.76 -21.90 28.07
CA ILE A 448 -2.99 -20.92 28.82
C ILE A 448 -3.64 -19.53 28.76
N PHE A 449 -4.19 -19.14 27.61
CA PHE A 449 -4.81 -17.84 27.37
C PHE A 449 -6.29 -17.99 26.96
N PRO A 450 -7.20 -18.32 27.89
CA PRO A 450 -8.58 -18.71 27.60
C PRO A 450 -9.49 -17.61 27.00
N GLY A 451 -8.95 -16.42 26.70
CA GLY A 451 -9.67 -15.34 26.00
C GLY A 451 -8.86 -14.67 24.89
N ALA A 452 -7.66 -15.16 24.58
CA ALA A 452 -6.84 -14.60 23.52
C ALA A 452 -7.25 -15.17 22.16
N LYS A 453 -7.32 -14.32 21.14
CA LYS A 453 -7.36 -14.77 19.75
C LYS A 453 -5.98 -15.31 19.41
N ILE A 454 -5.91 -16.60 19.10
CA ILE A 454 -4.66 -17.31 18.83
C ILE A 454 -4.62 -17.70 17.36
N SER A 455 -3.63 -17.19 16.64
CA SER A 455 -3.40 -17.51 15.23
C SER A 455 -2.05 -18.19 15.06
N PHE A 456 -2.07 -19.31 14.35
CA PHE A 456 -0.90 -20.09 13.94
C PHE A 456 -1.11 -20.51 12.48
N PRO A 457 -0.73 -19.69 11.50
CA PRO A 457 -0.80 -20.06 10.09
C PRO A 457 0.25 -21.14 9.81
N ILE A 458 -0.17 -22.40 9.65
CA ILE A 458 0.72 -23.49 9.27
C ILE A 458 0.92 -23.43 7.76
N ARG A 459 2.14 -23.17 7.30
CA ARG A 459 2.51 -23.29 5.88
C ARG A 459 3.32 -24.57 5.71
N ALA A 460 2.78 -25.54 4.98
CA ALA A 460 3.57 -26.66 4.50
C ALA A 460 4.49 -26.13 3.40
N SER A 461 5.80 -26.22 3.57
CA SER A 461 6.71 -26.02 2.46
C SER A 461 6.50 -27.17 1.48
N LEU A 462 5.76 -26.94 0.40
CA LEU A 462 5.83 -27.80 -0.77
C LEU A 462 7.24 -27.63 -1.32
N GLY A 463 8.18 -28.44 -0.82
CA GLY A 463 9.49 -28.55 -1.41
C GLY A 463 9.26 -28.82 -2.89
N ARG A 464 9.54 -27.84 -3.75
CA ARG A 464 9.76 -28.13 -5.16
C ARG A 464 10.98 -29.03 -5.16
N ARG A 465 10.74 -30.34 -5.16
CA ARG A 465 11.72 -31.32 -5.54
C ARG A 465 12.10 -30.89 -6.96
N MET A 466 13.17 -30.14 -7.11
CA MET A 466 13.84 -30.03 -8.38
C MET A 466 14.20 -31.46 -8.70
N VAL A 467 13.36 -32.09 -9.52
CA VAL A 467 13.68 -33.36 -10.13
C VAL A 467 14.88 -33.00 -10.99
N ALA A 468 16.07 -33.29 -10.46
CA ALA A 468 17.27 -33.39 -11.26
C ALA A 468 16.95 -34.48 -12.28
N GLY A 469 16.44 -34.07 -13.45
CA GLY A 469 16.44 -34.89 -14.63
C GLY A 469 17.89 -35.09 -15.00
N GLY A 470 18.51 -36.12 -14.42
CA GLY A 470 19.69 -36.73 -14.99
C GLY A 470 19.26 -37.36 -16.31
N GLY A 471 19.34 -36.58 -17.39
CA GLY A 471 19.55 -37.12 -18.71
C GLY A 471 21.02 -37.52 -18.78
N GLU A 472 21.29 -38.79 -18.49
CA GLU A 472 22.45 -39.47 -19.08
C GLU A 472 22.18 -39.52 -20.59
N GLU A 473 22.82 -38.63 -21.35
CA GLU A 473 23.07 -38.88 -22.77
C GLU A 473 24.55 -39.17 -22.88
N ASP A 474 24.83 -40.47 -22.98
CA ASP A 474 26.13 -41.03 -23.32
C ASP A 474 26.53 -40.58 -24.73
N ASP A 475 27.82 -40.30 -24.85
CA ASP A 475 28.60 -40.16 -26.08
C ASP A 475 28.32 -41.34 -27.04
N ASP A 476 28.28 -41.06 -28.35
CA ASP A 476 29.13 -41.75 -29.34
C ASP A 476 28.85 -41.25 -30.78
N ASP A 477 29.98 -40.99 -31.46
CA ASP A 477 30.25 -41.21 -32.88
C ASP A 477 29.82 -40.21 -33.98
N GLU A 478 30.88 -39.59 -34.50
CA GLU A 478 31.35 -39.71 -35.90
C GLU A 478 30.94 -38.68 -36.98
N GLU A 479 32.01 -38.27 -37.68
CA GLU A 479 32.12 -37.91 -39.09
C GLU A 479 31.80 -36.48 -39.57
N GLU A 480 32.92 -35.77 -39.80
CA GLU A 480 33.39 -35.32 -41.13
C GLU A 480 32.47 -34.45 -42.02
N ASP A 481 33.13 -33.40 -42.51
CA ASP A 481 33.06 -32.83 -43.86
C ASP A 481 32.29 -31.53 -44.15
N GLU A 482 32.99 -30.75 -44.98
CA GLU A 482 32.56 -29.70 -45.91
C GLU A 482 32.48 -28.24 -45.40
N GLU A 483 33.61 -27.56 -45.58
CA GLU A 483 33.79 -26.43 -46.50
C GLU A 483 32.55 -25.53 -46.75
N ASP A 484 32.64 -24.25 -46.40
CA ASP A 484 32.53 -23.18 -47.40
C ASP A 484 32.94 -21.82 -46.80
N GLU A 485 34.11 -21.36 -47.25
CA GLU A 485 34.47 -19.94 -47.27
C GLU A 485 33.54 -19.22 -48.25
N VAL A 486 32.77 -18.23 -47.77
CA VAL A 486 32.30 -17.15 -48.64
C VAL A 486 32.72 -15.82 -48.04
N VAL A 487 33.78 -15.31 -48.64
CA VAL A 487 34.17 -13.91 -48.72
C VAL A 487 33.12 -13.19 -49.56
N GLU A 488 32.51 -12.11 -49.06
CA GLU A 488 32.14 -10.99 -49.93
C GLU A 488 32.38 -9.65 -49.22
N GLU A 489 33.29 -8.90 -49.84
CA GLU A 489 33.50 -7.46 -49.73
C GLU A 489 32.32 -6.69 -50.34
N GLY A 490 32.15 -5.43 -49.95
CA GLY A 490 31.27 -4.46 -50.62
C GLY A 490 31.17 -3.19 -49.77
N GLU A 491 32.12 -2.27 -49.90
CA GLU A 491 32.13 -1.14 -50.85
C GLU A 491 31.13 -0.02 -50.48
N GLU A 492 31.72 1.08 -50.01
CA GLU A 492 31.53 2.49 -50.39
C GLU A 492 30.18 2.93 -51.00
N ALA A 493 29.59 3.98 -50.39
CA ALA A 493 29.06 5.11 -51.15
C ALA A 493 28.97 6.35 -50.25
N GLU A 494 29.90 7.27 -50.46
CA GLU A 494 29.74 8.69 -50.19
C GLU A 494 28.64 9.23 -51.13
N GLU A 495 27.66 9.96 -50.61
CA GLU A 495 26.87 10.90 -51.41
C GLU A 495 26.88 12.26 -50.73
N ASP A 496 27.77 13.10 -51.27
CA ASP A 496 27.69 14.54 -51.27
C ASP A 496 26.48 14.98 -52.11
N GLU A 497 25.54 15.74 -51.52
CA GLU A 497 24.65 16.60 -52.29
C GLU A 497 24.81 18.05 -51.82
N ASP A 498 25.69 18.76 -52.53
CA ASP A 498 25.62 20.20 -52.73
C ASP A 498 24.45 20.51 -53.67
N MET A 499 23.50 21.37 -53.27
CA MET A 499 22.79 22.21 -54.24
C MET A 499 22.25 23.52 -53.67
N GLU A 500 22.90 24.59 -54.13
CA GLU A 500 22.33 25.86 -54.59
C GLU A 500 21.41 26.67 -53.64
N SER A 501 22.03 27.64 -52.96
CA SER A 501 21.40 28.94 -52.73
C SER A 501 21.97 29.96 -53.72
N ALA A 502 21.12 30.38 -54.65
CA ALA A 502 21.38 31.50 -55.55
C ALA A 502 20.82 32.81 -54.94
N ASP A 503 21.71 33.78 -54.74
CA ASP A 503 21.48 35.21 -54.95
C ASP A 503 20.89 35.42 -56.37
N GLU A 504 20.07 36.40 -56.75
CA GLU A 504 19.71 37.78 -56.37
C GLU A 504 18.51 38.14 -57.33
N PRO A 505 17.96 39.37 -57.46
CA PRO A 505 18.12 40.62 -56.72
C PRO A 505 16.83 41.21 -56.09
#